data_AF-A0A6G2JTT3-F1
#
_entry.id   AF-A0A6G2JTT3-F1
#
_cell.length_a   1.000
_cell.length_b   1.000
_cell.length_c   1.000
_cell.angle_alpha   90.00
_cell.angle_beta   90.00
_cell.angle_gamma   90.00
#
_symmetry.space_group_name_H-M   'P 1'
#
loop_
_entity.id
_entity.type
_entity.pdbx_description
1 polymer ?
#
loop_
_entity_poly.entity_id
_entity_poly.type
_entity_poly.pdbx_seq_one_letter_code
_entity_poly.pdbx_strand_id
1 'polypeptide(L)'
;IGMSVPSGALCTLSLSFNNNGPLGTFFRYICDNGTYIARYDDLVDGYDNPVDLSGVAISSDGIELQDREFISAITEGREPNASVAQCLGAMETIDMLEKTFAER
;
A
#
# COMPACT_ATOMS: atom_id res chain seq x y z
N ILE A 1 15.36 -2.47 -0.98
CA ILE A 1 15.50 -1.78 0.34
C ILE A 1 14.83 -2.66 1.38
N GLY A 2 15.47 -2.91 2.52
CA GLY A 2 14.88 -3.65 3.64
C GLY A 2 14.64 -2.72 4.83
N MET A 3 13.42 -2.73 5.37
CA MET A 3 13.00 -1.92 6.52
C MET A 3 12.39 -2.85 7.59
N SER A 4 12.51 -2.46 8.85
CA SER A 4 11.91 -3.16 9.98
C SER A 4 11.06 -2.19 10.79
N VAL A 5 9.89 -2.63 11.22
CA VAL A 5 9.01 -1.86 12.12
C VAL A 5 9.19 -2.34 13.57
N PRO A 6 8.77 -1.56 14.59
CA PRO A 6 8.96 -1.93 16.00
C PRO A 6 8.33 -3.27 16.41
N SER A 7 7.28 -3.72 15.71
CA SER A 7 6.66 -5.03 15.94
C SER A 7 7.48 -6.21 15.38
N GLY A 8 8.58 -5.95 14.68
CA GLY A 8 9.45 -6.95 14.07
C GLY A 8 9.06 -7.37 12.66
N ALA A 9 7.97 -6.84 12.10
CA ALA A 9 7.62 -7.10 10.71
C ALA A 9 8.65 -6.47 9.77
N LEU A 10 8.95 -7.18 8.68
CA LEU A 10 9.92 -6.76 7.68
C LEU A 10 9.22 -6.29 6.40
N CYS A 11 9.70 -5.19 5.83
CA CYS A 11 9.24 -4.69 4.54
C CYS A 11 10.41 -4.66 3.56
N THR A 12 10.22 -5.26 2.39
CA THR A 12 11.16 -5.14 1.27
C THR A 12 10.52 -4.34 0.14
N LEU A 13 11.20 -3.28 -0.29
CA LEU A 13 10.76 -2.39 -1.36
C LEU A 13 11.76 -2.40 -2.52
N SER A 14 11.25 -2.56 -3.75
CA SER A 14 12.03 -2.48 -4.99
C SER A 14 11.32 -1.53 -5.95
N LEU A 15 12.02 -0.50 -6.42
CA LEU A 15 11.51 0.51 -7.33
C LEU A 15 12.46 0.64 -8.52
N SER A 16 11.92 0.69 -9.74
CA SER A 16 12.71 0.81 -10.96
C SER A 16 11.93 1.51 -12.05
N PHE A 17 12.55 2.49 -12.71
CA PHE A 17 12.06 3.09 -13.95
C PHE A 17 12.41 2.25 -15.19
N ASN A 18 13.15 1.15 -15.02
CA ASN A 18 13.68 0.33 -16.11
C ASN A 18 13.18 -1.12 -16.03
N ASN A 19 11.96 -1.31 -15.53
CA ASN A 19 11.33 -2.64 -15.49
C ASN A 19 10.89 -3.07 -16.90
N ASN A 20 11.47 -4.14 -17.44
CA ASN A 20 11.01 -4.77 -18.68
C ASN A 20 9.99 -5.88 -18.37
N GLY A 21 8.82 -5.47 -17.91
CA GLY A 21 7.74 -6.38 -17.52
C GLY A 21 6.39 -5.64 -17.49
N PRO A 22 5.34 -6.28 -16.96
CA PRO A 22 4.05 -5.63 -16.79
C PRO A 22 4.18 -4.32 -15.99
N LEU A 23 3.49 -3.29 -16.45
CA LEU A 23 3.35 -2.06 -15.69
C LEU A 23 2.42 -2.33 -14.50
N GLY A 24 2.81 -1.84 -13.33
CA GLY A 24 2.03 -1.98 -12.10
C GLY A 24 2.89 -2.25 -10.89
N THR A 25 2.24 -2.24 -9.73
CA THR A 25 2.83 -2.61 -8.45
C THR A 25 2.10 -3.86 -7.96
N PHE A 26 2.84 -4.75 -7.32
CA PHE A 26 2.23 -5.82 -6.53
C PHE A 26 2.78 -5.76 -5.11
N PHE A 27 1.95 -6.18 -4.17
CA PHE A 27 2.30 -6.28 -2.75
C PHE A 27 2.22 -7.74 -2.35
N ARG A 28 3.28 -8.26 -1.73
CA ARG A 28 3.27 -9.60 -1.15
C ARG A 28 3.26 -9.49 0.36
N TYR A 29 2.20 -9.98 0.97
CA TYR A 29 2.06 -10.11 2.42
C TYR A 29 2.37 -11.55 2.82
N ILE A 30 3.35 -11.73 3.70
CA ILE A 30 3.69 -13.04 4.27
C ILE A 30 3.32 -12.95 5.74
N CYS A 31 2.30 -13.71 6.15
CA CYS A 31 1.67 -13.64 7.46
C CYS A 31 1.68 -15.02 8.13
N ASP A 32 1.27 -15.07 9.40
CA ASP A 32 1.22 -16.33 10.17
C ASP A 32 0.28 -17.38 9.55
N ASN A 33 -0.83 -16.92 8.95
CA ASN A 33 -1.90 -17.78 8.43
C ASN A 33 -1.97 -17.83 6.89
N GLY A 34 -0.91 -17.39 6.20
CA GLY A 34 -0.90 -17.45 4.74
C GLY A 34 -0.03 -16.40 4.09
N THR A 35 0.08 -16.51 2.77
CA THR A 35 0.70 -15.51 1.92
C THR A 35 -0.34 -14.97 0.96
N TYR A 36 -0.31 -13.67 0.71
CA TYR A 36 -1.23 -12.99 -0.18
C TYR A 36 -0.47 -12.11 -1.14
N ILE A 37 -0.87 -12.09 -2.40
CA ILE A 37 -0.31 -11.24 -3.44
C ILE A 37 -1.45 -10.36 -3.96
N ALA A 38 -1.36 -9.07 -3.66
CA ALA A 38 -2.30 -8.06 -4.14
C ALA A 38 -1.71 -7.33 -5.34
N ARG A 39 -2.51 -7.16 -6.40
CA ARG A 39 -2.24 -6.22 -7.49
C ARG A 39 -3.42 -5.26 -7.58
N TYR A 40 -3.45 -4.46 -8.64
CA TYR A 40 -4.48 -3.44 -8.81
C TYR A 40 -5.90 -4.04 -8.85
N ASP A 41 -6.09 -5.11 -9.62
CA ASP A 41 -7.42 -5.73 -9.86
C ASP A 41 -7.60 -7.10 -9.19
N ASP A 42 -6.55 -7.67 -8.59
CA ASP A 42 -6.57 -9.03 -8.06
C ASP A 42 -5.96 -9.17 -6.67
N LEU A 43 -6.46 -10.18 -5.95
CA LEU A 43 -5.85 -10.71 -4.74
C LEU A 43 -5.81 -12.23 -4.90
N VAL A 44 -4.61 -12.81 -4.77
CA VAL A 44 -4.42 -14.26 -4.78
C VAL A 44 -3.71 -14.73 -3.50
N ASP A 45 -3.91 -15.99 -3.13
CA ASP A 45 -3.14 -16.62 -2.06
C ASP A 45 -1.71 -17.01 -2.52
N GLY A 46 -0.94 -17.63 -1.64
CA GLY A 46 0.43 -18.07 -1.91
C GLY A 46 0.57 -19.18 -2.95
N TYR A 47 -0.55 -19.74 -3.43
CA TYR A 47 -0.64 -20.79 -4.44
C TYR A 47 -1.31 -20.29 -5.73
N ASP A 48 -1.44 -18.97 -5.90
CA ASP A 48 -2.09 -18.30 -7.03
C ASP A 48 -3.61 -18.60 -7.14
N ASN A 49 -4.26 -19.05 -6.06
CA ASN A 49 -5.72 -19.17 -6.05
C ASN A 49 -6.35 -17.78 -5.84
N PRO A 50 -7.33 -17.38 -6.66
CA PRO A 50 -8.06 -16.13 -6.46
C PRO A 50 -8.76 -16.09 -5.10
N VAL A 51 -8.60 -14.98 -4.39
CA VAL A 51 -9.35 -14.68 -3.18
C VAL A 51 -10.63 -13.95 -3.59
N ASP A 52 -11.79 -14.45 -3.15
CA ASP A 52 -13.06 -13.78 -3.41
C ASP A 52 -13.16 -12.49 -2.58
N LEU A 53 -13.25 -11.37 -3.29
CA LEU A 53 -13.42 -10.03 -2.71
C LEU A 53 -14.87 -9.54 -2.77
N SER A 54 -15.81 -10.40 -3.18
CA SER A 54 -17.22 -10.05 -3.23
C SER A 54 -17.73 -9.59 -1.85
N GLY A 55 -18.32 -8.40 -1.81
CA GLY A 55 -18.83 -7.80 -0.58
C GLY A 55 -17.79 -7.13 0.33
N VAL A 56 -16.51 -7.12 -0.02
CA VAL A 56 -15.46 -6.43 0.76
C VAL A 56 -15.48 -4.91 0.55
N ALA A 57 -15.67 -4.47 -0.68
CA ALA A 57 -15.76 -3.06 -1.04
C ALA A 57 -16.96 -2.79 -1.96
N ILE A 58 -17.49 -1.57 -1.89
CA ILE A 58 -18.63 -1.13 -2.71
C ILE A 58 -18.20 -0.92 -4.18
N SER A 59 -16.90 -0.73 -4.39
CA SER A 59 -16.27 -0.47 -5.69
C SER A 59 -14.85 -1.04 -5.67
N SER A 60 -14.35 -1.46 -6.84
CA SER A 60 -12.95 -1.79 -7.05
C SER A 60 -12.14 -0.60 -7.59
N ASP A 61 -12.81 0.51 -7.90
CA ASP A 61 -12.15 1.74 -8.37
C ASP A 61 -11.66 2.55 -7.17
N GLY A 62 -10.36 2.49 -6.91
CA GLY A 62 -9.73 3.21 -5.81
C GLY A 62 -9.84 4.74 -5.92
N ILE A 63 -9.98 5.30 -7.13
CA ILE A 63 -10.11 6.76 -7.32
C ILE A 63 -11.50 7.21 -6.89
N GLU A 64 -12.53 6.49 -7.34
CA GLU A 64 -13.91 6.77 -6.94
C GLU A 64 -14.10 6.63 -5.42
N LEU A 65 -13.50 5.61 -4.80
CA LEU A 65 -13.52 5.44 -3.35
C LEU A 65 -12.82 6.59 -2.61
N GLN A 66 -11.68 7.06 -3.12
CA GLN A 66 -10.94 8.20 -2.56
C GLN A 66 -11.79 9.48 -2.61
N ASP A 67 -12.44 9.76 -3.74
CA ASP A 67 -13.28 10.95 -3.91
C ASP A 67 -14.49 10.92 -2.98
N ARG A 68 -15.13 9.75 -2.83
CA ARG A 68 -16.25 9.54 -1.91
C ARG A 68 -15.85 9.77 -0.46
N GLU A 69 -14.71 9.22 -0.05
CA GLU A 69 -14.17 9.39 1.30
C GLU A 69 -13.86 10.85 1.61
N PHE A 70 -13.27 11.58 0.65
CA PHE A 70 -12.97 13.00 0.79
C PHE A 70 -14.24 13.84 1.04
N ILE A 71 -15.29 13.63 0.24
CA ILE A 71 -16.56 14.37 0.37
C ILE A 71 -17.28 14.00 1.69
N SER A 72 -17.30 12.71 2.05
CA SER A 72 -17.89 12.23 3.31
C SER A 72 -17.20 12.85 4.52
N ALA A 73 -15.86 12.87 4.55
CA ALA A 73 -15.10 13.44 5.66
C ALA A 73 -15.41 14.93 5.89
N ILE A 74 -15.56 15.72 4.81
CA ILE A 74 -15.97 17.13 4.89
C ILE A 74 -17.38 17.25 5.45
N THR A 75 -18.32 16.46 4.93
CA THR A 75 -19.74 16.54 5.30
C THR A 75 -19.96 16.14 6.76
N GLU A 76 -19.19 15.16 7.24
CA GLU A 76 -19.26 14.64 8.61
C GLU A 76 -18.38 15.40 9.59
N GLY A 77 -17.52 16.31 9.13
CA GLY A 77 -16.62 17.09 9.97
C GLY A 77 -15.57 16.24 10.70
N ARG A 78 -15.13 15.14 10.09
CA ARG A 78 -14.12 14.21 10.63
C ARG A 78 -12.80 14.33 9.90
N GLU A 79 -11.73 13.79 10.50
CA GLU A 79 -10.46 13.66 9.81
C GLU A 79 -10.61 12.70 8.62
N PRO A 80 -10.17 13.08 7.40
CA PRO A 80 -10.21 12.19 6.25
C PRO A 80 -9.16 11.09 6.39
N ASN A 81 -9.45 9.92 5.82
CA ASN A 81 -8.40 8.94 5.58
C ASN A 81 -7.27 9.55 4.73
N ALA A 82 -6.01 9.22 5.04
CA ALA A 82 -4.82 9.79 4.42
C ALA A 82 -4.70 11.32 4.59
N SER A 83 -5.07 11.85 5.76
CA SER A 83 -4.81 13.25 6.11
C SER A 83 -3.31 13.59 6.04
N VAL A 84 -2.98 14.88 5.99
CA VAL A 84 -1.57 15.33 6.03
C VAL A 84 -0.87 14.85 7.30
N ALA A 85 -1.56 14.87 8.45
CA ALA A 85 -1.01 14.40 9.72
C ALA A 85 -0.71 12.89 9.68
N GLN A 86 -1.59 12.09 9.07
CA GLN A 86 -1.38 10.65 8.88
C GLN A 86 -0.26 10.35 7.87
N CYS A 87 -0.12 11.16 6.83
CA CYS A 87 0.90 10.98 5.79
C CYS A 87 2.31 11.44 6.21
N LEU A 88 2.43 12.28 7.24
CA LEU A 88 3.72 12.89 7.62
C LEU A 88 4.79 11.84 7.93
N GLY A 89 4.46 10.81 8.71
CA GLY A 89 5.43 9.75 9.07
C GLY A 89 5.94 8.96 7.85
N ALA A 90 5.12 8.81 6.80
CA ALA A 90 5.56 8.21 5.55
C ALA A 90 6.56 9.13 4.82
N MET A 91 6.31 10.44 4.79
CA MET A 91 7.20 11.43 4.17
C MET A 91 8.54 11.53 4.91
N GLU A 92 8.53 11.52 6.25
CA GLU A 92 9.75 11.47 7.07
C GLU A 92 10.56 10.20 6.78
N THR A 93 9.90 9.05 6.60
CA THR A 93 10.57 7.80 6.24
C THR A 93 11.24 7.90 4.87
N ILE A 94 10.57 8.51 3.88
CA ILE A 94 11.13 8.71 2.54
C ILE A 94 12.35 9.65 2.59
N ASP A 95 12.28 10.75 3.33
CA ASP A 95 13.40 11.68 3.53
C ASP A 95 14.61 10.99 4.19
N MET A 96 14.38 10.16 5.21
CA MET A 96 15.44 9.36 5.84
C MET A 96 16.09 8.38 4.86
N LEU A 97 15.29 7.71 4.02
CA LEU A 97 15.79 6.80 2.99
C LEU A 97 16.64 7.54 1.97
N GLU A 98 16.19 8.69 1.48
CA GLU A 98 16.94 9.53 0.52
C GLU A 98 18.32 9.90 1.08
N LYS A 99 18.38 10.41 2.31
CA LYS A 99 19.65 10.77 2.98
C LYS A 99 20.58 9.57 3.14
N THR A 100 20.03 8.41 3.51
CA THR A 100 20.80 7.17 3.66
C THR A 100 21.44 6.70 2.34
N PHE A 101 20.80 6.96 1.20
CA PHE A 101 21.36 6.63 -0.11
C PHE A 101 22.33 7.69 -0.64
N ALA A 102 22.12 8.96 -0.33
CA ALA A 102 23.00 10.06 -0.75
C ALA A 102 24.37 10.05 -0.04
N GLU A 103 24.44 9.48 1.16
CA GLU A 103 25.69 9.33 1.92
C GLU A 103 26.56 8.14 1.46
N ARG A 104 26.16 7.42 0.41
CA ARG A 104 26.89 6.29 -0.18
C ARG A 104 27.50 6.67 -1.52
#